data_AF-A0A382L792-F1
#
_entry.id   AF-A0A382L792-F1
#
_cell.length_a   1.000
_cell.length_b   1.000
_cell.length_c   1.000
_cell.angle_alpha   90.00
_cell.angle_beta   90.00
_cell.angle_gamma   90.00
#
_symmetry.space_group_name_H-M   'P 1'
#
loop_
_entity.id
_entity.type
_entity.pdbx_description
1 polymer ?
#
loop_
_entity_poly.entity_id
_entity_poly.type
_entity_poly.pdbx_seq_one_letter_code
_entity_poly.pdbx_strand_id
1 'polypeptide(L)'
;MSEKNTESVNSSKVYTLYYAFFLIPLIITIFGVMFFFMFKVLTYETSSPDDYLTDIQIGSSTKRWQAAYELSKLLSNPDIVPKDEGFKNKMISIYEHSIHDDPMVRTYMALAMGRTGRYEYGSTLIDGMNDKDKGSRLAAIKALGLLRYIPAVNAVQKFTEEKYSNP
;
A
#
# COMPACT_ATOMS: atom_id res chain seq x y z
N MET A 1 59.34 -14.61 43.91
CA MET A 1 58.22 -15.53 43.60
C MET A 1 56.83 -14.89 43.71
N SER A 2 56.67 -13.69 44.31
CA SER A 2 55.35 -13.08 44.56
C SER A 2 54.79 -12.27 43.36
N GLU A 3 55.61 -11.46 42.67
CA GLU A 3 55.15 -10.58 41.58
C GLU A 3 54.52 -11.32 40.38
N LYS A 4 55.07 -12.47 40.00
CA LYS A 4 54.58 -13.26 38.85
C LYS A 4 53.16 -13.81 39.05
N ASN A 5 52.73 -13.99 40.29
CA ASN A 5 51.36 -14.40 40.64
C ASN A 5 50.38 -13.22 40.69
N THR A 6 50.85 -11.99 40.89
CA THR A 6 50.00 -10.79 40.94
C THR A 6 49.65 -10.28 39.54
N GLU A 7 50.61 -10.34 38.61
CA GLU A 7 50.39 -10.00 37.20
C GLU A 7 49.37 -10.93 36.51
N SER A 8 49.50 -12.25 36.71
CA SER A 8 48.60 -13.23 36.12
C SER A 8 47.15 -13.11 36.61
N VAL A 9 46.96 -12.74 37.89
CA VAL A 9 45.64 -12.48 38.50
C VAL A 9 45.04 -11.16 38.02
N ASN A 10 45.87 -10.14 37.76
CA ASN A 10 45.38 -8.87 37.21
C ASN A 10 44.97 -9.01 35.74
N SER A 11 45.74 -9.76 34.94
CA SER A 11 45.36 -10.06 33.55
C SER A 11 44.03 -10.81 33.47
N SER A 12 43.80 -11.83 34.31
CA SER A 12 42.54 -12.59 34.29
C SER A 12 41.31 -11.73 34.61
N LYS A 13 41.41 -10.83 35.60
CA LYS A 13 40.33 -9.88 35.95
C LYS A 13 40.01 -8.92 34.81
N VAL A 14 41.03 -8.41 34.11
CA VAL A 14 40.83 -7.52 32.96
C VAL A 14 40.10 -8.24 31.82
N TYR A 15 40.47 -9.49 31.53
CA TYR A 15 39.75 -10.29 30.54
C TYR A 15 38.31 -10.57 30.95
N THR A 16 38.06 -10.93 32.21
CA THR A 16 36.69 -11.12 32.73
C THR A 16 35.84 -9.86 32.55
N LEU A 17 36.41 -8.69 32.86
CA LEU A 17 35.71 -7.41 32.70
C LEU A 17 35.42 -7.10 31.23
N TYR A 18 36.38 -7.34 30.33
CA TYR A 18 36.20 -7.16 28.90
C TYR A 18 35.08 -8.05 28.34
N TYR A 19 35.06 -9.34 28.71
CA TYR A 19 34.02 -10.26 28.25
C TYR A 19 32.64 -9.86 28.76
N ALA A 20 32.52 -9.49 30.04
CA ALA A 20 31.24 -9.16 30.65
C ALA A 20 30.64 -7.83 30.14
N PHE A 21 31.47 -6.79 30.00
CA PHE A 21 30.97 -5.45 29.67
C PHE A 21 31.04 -5.09 28.18
N PHE A 22 31.83 -5.80 27.39
CA PHE A 22 32.00 -5.50 25.96
C PHE A 22 31.63 -6.68 25.08
N LEU A 23 32.28 -7.83 25.24
CA LEU A 23 32.13 -8.91 24.24
C LEU A 23 30.73 -9.54 24.28
N ILE A 24 30.23 -9.92 25.46
CA ILE A 24 28.91 -10.56 25.59
C ILE A 24 27.80 -9.61 25.11
N PRO A 25 27.73 -8.33 25.56
CA PRO A 25 26.76 -7.38 25.05
C PRO A 25 26.85 -7.19 23.52
N LEU A 26 28.06 -7.05 22.98
CA LEU A 26 28.27 -6.88 21.53
C LEU A 26 27.76 -8.08 20.73
N ILE A 27 28.07 -9.30 21.17
CA ILE A 27 27.58 -10.52 20.53
C ILE A 27 26.05 -10.56 20.54
N ILE A 28 25.42 -10.26 21.68
CA ILE A 28 23.95 -10.21 21.80
C ILE A 28 23.37 -9.18 20.83
N THR A 29 23.98 -7.99 20.71
CA THR A 29 23.54 -6.97 19.74
C THR A 29 23.64 -7.47 18.30
N ILE A 30 24.76 -8.09 17.92
CA ILE A 30 24.96 -8.62 16.57
C ILE A 30 23.90 -9.68 16.24
N PHE A 31 23.66 -10.62 17.17
CA PHE A 31 22.62 -11.63 16.99
C PHE A 31 21.22 -11.02 16.91
N GLY A 32 20.90 -10.03 17.74
CA GLY A 32 19.62 -9.33 17.70
C GLY A 32 19.38 -8.62 16.37
N VAL A 33 20.39 -7.91 15.85
CA VAL A 33 20.32 -7.25 14.55
C VAL A 33 20.16 -8.27 13.42
N MET A 34 20.95 -9.35 13.44
CA MET A 34 20.85 -10.42 12.45
C MET A 34 19.47 -11.08 12.46
N PHE A 35 18.92 -11.37 13.64
CA PHE A 35 17.58 -11.94 13.78
C PHE A 35 16.48 -10.99 13.27
N PHE A 36 16.58 -9.69 13.58
CA PHE A 36 15.66 -8.68 13.05
C PHE A 36 15.66 -8.63 11.53
N PHE A 37 16.84 -8.61 10.89
CA PHE A 37 16.94 -8.63 9.43
C PHE A 37 16.46 -9.95 8.83
N MET A 38 16.78 -11.09 9.45
CA MET A 38 16.28 -12.39 9.03
C MET A 38 14.75 -12.43 9.06
N PHE A 39 14.14 -11.98 10.16
CA PHE A 39 12.69 -11.89 10.28
C PHE A 39 12.11 -10.95 9.23
N LYS A 40 12.70 -9.76 9.06
CA LYS A 40 12.28 -8.78 8.04
C LYS A 40 12.32 -9.35 6.63
N VAL A 41 13.35 -10.13 6.28
CA VAL A 41 13.48 -10.80 4.97
C VAL A 41 12.47 -11.93 4.81
N LEU A 42 12.28 -12.77 5.84
CA LEU A 42 11.31 -13.86 5.83
C LEU A 42 9.87 -13.37 5.70
N THR A 43 9.55 -12.20 6.25
CA THR A 43 8.24 -11.56 6.13
C THR A 43 8.15 -10.58 4.96
N TYR A 44 9.20 -10.47 4.14
CA TYR A 44 9.19 -9.58 2.99
C TYR A 44 8.44 -10.22 1.83
N GLU A 45 7.14 -9.99 1.78
CA GLU A 45 6.34 -10.28 0.59
C GLU A 45 6.28 -9.03 -0.27
N THR A 46 6.79 -9.09 -1.51
CA THR A 46 6.47 -8.06 -2.51
C THR A 46 5.01 -8.24 -2.88
N SER A 47 4.11 -7.48 -2.26
CA SER A 47 2.69 -7.52 -2.63
C SER A 47 2.55 -7.03 -4.07
N SER A 48 2.25 -7.96 -4.97
CA SER A 48 1.93 -7.65 -6.36
C SER A 48 0.60 -6.86 -6.40
N PRO A 49 0.33 -6.13 -7.50
CA PRO A 49 -0.98 -5.52 -7.69
C PRO A 49 -2.15 -6.52 -7.52
N ASP A 50 -1.97 -7.78 -7.91
CA ASP A 50 -2.96 -8.84 -7.77
C ASP A 50 -3.22 -9.26 -6.32
N ASP A 51 -2.19 -9.22 -5.47
CA ASP A 51 -2.32 -9.52 -4.03
C ASP A 51 -3.21 -8.48 -3.35
N TYR A 52 -3.03 -7.19 -3.68
CA TYR A 52 -3.92 -6.14 -3.20
C TYR A 52 -5.35 -6.31 -3.70
N LEU A 53 -5.57 -6.66 -4.97
CA LEU A 53 -6.92 -6.96 -5.46
C LEU A 53 -7.56 -8.12 -4.72
N THR A 54 -6.77 -9.15 -4.38
CA THR A 54 -7.24 -10.28 -3.56
C THR A 54 -7.61 -9.81 -2.16
N ASP A 55 -6.78 -9.00 -1.51
CA ASP A 55 -7.07 -8.44 -0.19
C ASP A 55 -8.31 -7.54 -0.15
N ILE A 56 -8.61 -6.83 -1.24
CA ILE A 56 -9.85 -6.05 -1.36
C ILE A 56 -11.08 -6.97 -1.47
N GLN A 57 -10.94 -8.15 -2.07
CA GLN A 57 -12.06 -9.09 -2.22
C GLN A 57 -12.36 -9.88 -0.94
N ILE A 58 -11.32 -10.40 -0.27
CA ILE A 58 -11.49 -11.35 0.85
C ILE A 58 -11.08 -10.79 2.22
N GLY A 59 -10.53 -9.59 2.27
CA GLY A 59 -10.07 -8.97 3.51
C GLY A 59 -11.20 -8.56 4.45
N SER A 60 -10.85 -8.29 5.71
CA SER A 60 -11.75 -7.62 6.66
C SER A 60 -12.08 -6.20 6.17
N SER A 61 -13.16 -5.57 6.67
CA SER A 61 -13.54 -4.22 6.27
C SER A 61 -12.39 -3.22 6.31
N THR A 62 -11.58 -3.24 7.37
CA THR A 62 -10.38 -2.37 7.47
C THR A 62 -9.29 -2.75 6.46
N LYS A 63 -9.04 -4.05 6.27
CA LYS A 63 -8.02 -4.52 5.32
C LYS A 63 -8.36 -4.13 3.89
N ARG A 64 -9.65 -4.19 3.52
CA ARG A 64 -10.11 -3.90 2.15
C ARG A 64 -9.80 -2.48 1.70
N TRP A 65 -10.17 -1.47 2.49
CA TRP A 65 -9.90 -0.09 2.09
C TRP A 65 -8.40 0.28 2.17
N GLN A 66 -7.66 -0.34 3.11
CA GLN A 66 -6.20 -0.16 3.19
C GLN A 66 -5.49 -0.77 1.97
N ALA A 67 -5.91 -1.97 1.55
CA ALA A 67 -5.40 -2.61 0.35
C ALA A 67 -5.73 -1.78 -0.90
N ALA A 68 -6.95 -1.24 -1.00
CA ALA A 68 -7.32 -0.33 -2.09
C ALA A 68 -6.44 0.94 -2.11
N TYR A 69 -6.17 1.53 -0.95
CA TYR A 69 -5.29 2.69 -0.82
C TYR A 69 -3.87 2.39 -1.31
N GLU A 70 -3.27 1.30 -0.82
CA GLU A 70 -1.91 0.91 -1.18
C GLU A 70 -1.80 0.52 -2.66
N LEU A 71 -2.78 -0.20 -3.21
CA LEU A 71 -2.88 -0.45 -4.64
C LEU A 71 -2.89 0.85 -5.45
N SER A 72 -3.67 1.84 -5.00
CA SER A 72 -3.74 3.13 -5.68
C SER A 72 -2.39 3.85 -5.69
N LYS A 73 -1.56 3.69 -4.65
CA LYS A 73 -0.19 4.24 -4.61
C LYS A 73 0.72 3.47 -5.53
N LEU A 74 0.69 2.14 -5.47
CA LEU A 74 1.48 1.25 -6.28
C LEU A 74 1.27 1.56 -7.78
N LEU A 75 0.02 1.58 -8.25
CA LEU A 75 -0.31 1.85 -9.65
C LEU A 75 -0.03 3.29 -10.12
N SER A 76 0.48 4.18 -9.24
CA SER A 76 1.02 5.48 -9.68
C SER A 76 2.34 5.33 -10.46
N ASN A 77 3.02 4.19 -10.34
CA ASN A 77 4.19 3.86 -11.15
C ASN A 77 3.73 3.07 -12.40
N PRO A 78 3.87 3.61 -13.63
CA PRO A 78 3.45 2.94 -14.86
C PRO A 78 4.15 1.60 -15.13
N ASP A 79 5.39 1.41 -14.64
CA ASP A 79 6.20 0.22 -14.94
C ASP A 79 5.67 -1.05 -14.27
N ILE A 80 4.87 -0.89 -13.22
CA ILE A 80 4.31 -2.00 -12.43
C ILE A 80 2.82 -2.22 -12.66
N VAL A 81 2.20 -1.46 -13.57
CA VAL A 81 0.79 -1.63 -13.94
C VAL A 81 0.66 -2.91 -14.79
N PRO A 82 -0.08 -3.92 -14.32
CA PRO A 82 -0.31 -5.13 -15.11
C PRO A 82 -1.06 -4.81 -16.41
N LYS A 83 -0.60 -5.42 -17.51
CA LYS A 83 -1.11 -5.15 -18.86
C LYS A 83 -2.09 -6.20 -19.37
N ASP A 84 -2.36 -7.24 -18.61
CA ASP A 84 -3.30 -8.27 -18.99
C ASP A 84 -4.75 -7.83 -18.76
N GLU A 85 -5.65 -8.55 -19.44
CA GLU A 85 -7.10 -8.36 -19.39
C GLU A 85 -7.71 -8.90 -18.09
N GLY A 86 -7.08 -9.90 -17.47
CA GLY A 86 -7.54 -10.49 -16.22
C GLY A 86 -7.52 -9.47 -15.09
N PHE A 87 -6.39 -8.78 -14.92
CA PHE A 87 -6.24 -7.69 -13.97
C PHE A 87 -7.26 -6.57 -14.22
N LYS A 88 -7.47 -6.20 -15.49
CA LYS A 88 -8.45 -5.18 -15.87
C LYS A 88 -9.86 -5.55 -15.42
N ASN A 89 -10.30 -6.74 -15.81
CA ASN A 89 -11.64 -7.21 -15.51
C ASN A 89 -11.84 -7.41 -14.01
N LYS A 90 -10.79 -7.84 -13.29
CA LYS A 90 -10.80 -7.94 -11.82
C LYS A 90 -10.96 -6.57 -11.16
N MET A 91 -10.24 -5.54 -11.62
CA MET A 91 -10.41 -4.16 -11.13
C MET A 91 -11.85 -3.67 -11.32
N ILE A 92 -12.41 -3.82 -12.52
CA ILE A 92 -13.79 -3.42 -12.85
C ILE A 92 -14.78 -4.12 -11.92
N SER A 93 -14.69 -5.45 -11.85
CA SER A 93 -15.57 -6.27 -11.01
C SER A 93 -15.52 -5.83 -9.55
N ILE A 94 -14.33 -5.65 -8.97
CA ILE A 94 -14.18 -5.23 -7.57
C ILE A 94 -14.82 -3.86 -7.33
N TYR A 95 -14.58 -2.90 -8.22
CA TYR A 95 -15.13 -1.55 -8.08
C TYR A 95 -16.65 -1.56 -8.10
N GLU A 96 -17.27 -2.23 -9.08
CA GLU A 96 -18.73 -2.32 -9.22
C GLU A 96 -19.40 -3.00 -8.01
N HIS A 97 -18.80 -4.07 -7.48
CA HIS A 97 -19.35 -4.81 -6.34
C HIS A 97 -19.11 -4.12 -4.99
N SER A 98 -18.20 -3.15 -4.91
CA SER A 98 -17.89 -2.43 -3.67
C SER A 98 -18.92 -1.36 -3.28
N ILE A 99 -20.07 -1.30 -3.96
CA ILE A 99 -21.19 -0.38 -3.64
C ILE A 99 -21.77 -0.56 -2.23
N HIS A 100 -21.68 -1.78 -1.69
CA HIS A 100 -22.10 -2.12 -0.33
C HIS A 100 -20.95 -2.13 0.68
N ASP A 101 -19.73 -1.79 0.24
CA ASP A 101 -18.55 -1.73 1.08
C ASP A 101 -18.32 -0.32 1.65
N ASP A 102 -17.28 -0.19 2.47
CA ASP A 102 -16.76 1.10 2.91
C ASP A 102 -16.50 2.01 1.68
N PRO A 103 -17.04 3.24 1.65
CA PRO A 103 -16.82 4.18 0.55
C PRO A 103 -15.35 4.46 0.22
N MET A 104 -14.43 4.25 1.18
CA MET A 104 -12.99 4.35 0.96
C MET A 104 -12.49 3.30 -0.03
N VAL A 105 -13.10 2.10 -0.08
CA VAL A 105 -12.75 1.07 -1.09
C VAL A 105 -13.02 1.62 -2.48
N ARG A 106 -14.23 2.15 -2.74
CA ARG A 106 -14.60 2.75 -4.03
C ARG A 106 -13.73 3.94 -4.38
N THR A 107 -13.49 4.82 -3.40
CA THR A 107 -12.63 6.00 -3.57
C THR A 107 -11.24 5.61 -4.07
N TYR A 108 -10.58 4.67 -3.40
CA TYR A 108 -9.23 4.28 -3.78
C TYR A 108 -9.17 3.38 -5.00
N MET A 109 -10.18 2.53 -5.24
CA MET A 109 -10.30 1.76 -6.48
C MET A 109 -10.45 2.67 -7.70
N ALA A 110 -11.27 3.73 -7.63
CA ALA A 110 -11.37 4.71 -8.70
C ALA A 110 -10.03 5.40 -8.97
N LEU A 111 -9.32 5.83 -7.92
CA LEU A 111 -7.98 6.42 -8.07
C LEU A 111 -6.97 5.44 -8.66
N ALA A 112 -7.01 4.17 -8.23
CA ALA A 112 -6.17 3.11 -8.77
C ALA A 112 -6.41 2.93 -10.27
N MET A 113 -7.68 2.82 -10.70
CA MET A 113 -8.07 2.75 -12.11
C MET A 113 -7.55 3.94 -12.91
N GLY A 114 -7.76 5.17 -12.43
CA GLY A 114 -7.30 6.37 -13.13
C GLY A 114 -5.78 6.44 -13.29
N ARG A 115 -5.01 5.97 -12.31
CA ARG A 115 -3.54 5.98 -12.33
C ARG A 115 -2.95 4.95 -13.29
N THR A 116 -3.67 3.88 -13.61
CA THR A 116 -3.21 2.92 -14.63
C THR A 116 -3.06 3.54 -16.02
N GLY A 117 -3.73 4.66 -16.30
CA GLY A 117 -3.79 5.25 -17.63
C GLY A 117 -4.59 4.44 -18.65
N ARG A 118 -5.30 3.37 -18.24
CA ARG A 118 -6.11 2.52 -19.11
C ARG A 118 -7.44 3.18 -19.42
N TYR A 119 -7.57 3.63 -20.67
CA TYR A 119 -8.76 4.32 -21.18
C TYR A 119 -10.04 3.50 -21.00
N GLU A 120 -9.92 2.18 -21.01
CA GLU A 120 -11.01 1.20 -20.88
C GLU A 120 -11.75 1.27 -19.55
N TYR A 121 -11.14 1.81 -18.49
CA TYR A 121 -11.87 2.03 -17.22
C TYR A 121 -12.83 3.22 -17.28
N GLY A 122 -12.73 4.07 -18.29
CA GLY A 122 -13.47 5.33 -18.34
C GLY A 122 -14.99 5.15 -18.33
N SER A 123 -15.53 4.12 -18.99
CA SER A 123 -16.98 3.86 -18.97
C SER A 123 -17.47 3.51 -17.57
N THR A 124 -16.76 2.63 -16.86
CA THR A 124 -17.09 2.24 -15.48
C THR A 124 -16.95 3.43 -14.51
N LEU A 125 -15.94 4.29 -14.72
CA LEU A 125 -15.73 5.48 -13.88
C LEU A 125 -16.76 6.59 -14.11
N ILE A 126 -17.44 6.64 -15.28
CA ILE A 126 -18.58 7.54 -15.49
C ILE A 126 -19.69 7.22 -14.48
N ASP A 127 -20.02 5.94 -14.29
CA ASP A 127 -21.04 5.54 -13.33
C ASP A 127 -20.66 5.92 -11.89
N GLY A 128 -19.36 5.83 -11.58
CA GLY A 128 -18.77 6.27 -10.33
C GLY A 128 -18.99 7.75 -9.97
N MET A 129 -19.25 8.61 -10.96
CA MET A 129 -19.60 10.00 -10.72
C MET A 129 -20.93 10.18 -10.00
N ASN A 130 -21.78 9.15 -9.98
CA ASN A 130 -23.10 9.16 -9.34
C ASN A 130 -23.10 8.44 -7.98
N ASP A 131 -21.93 8.13 -7.43
CA ASP A 131 -21.80 7.48 -6.11
C ASP A 131 -22.53 8.28 -5.01
N LYS A 132 -23.08 7.59 -4.02
CA LYS A 132 -23.71 8.24 -2.85
C LYS A 132 -22.69 9.01 -2.03
N ASP A 133 -21.48 8.48 -1.89
CA ASP A 133 -20.40 9.11 -1.15
C ASP A 133 -19.71 10.23 -1.95
N LYS A 134 -19.48 11.38 -1.31
CA LYS A 134 -18.89 12.56 -1.96
C LYS A 134 -17.42 12.33 -2.33
N GLY A 135 -16.67 11.60 -1.50
CA GLY A 135 -15.27 11.29 -1.74
C GLY A 135 -15.10 10.37 -2.93
N SER A 136 -15.93 9.33 -3.02
CA SER A 136 -15.97 8.40 -4.15
C SER A 136 -16.32 9.10 -5.47
N ARG A 137 -17.33 9.98 -5.49
CA ARG A 137 -17.65 10.80 -6.68
C ARG A 137 -16.45 11.63 -7.14
N LEU A 138 -15.82 12.34 -6.21
CA LEU A 138 -14.66 13.17 -6.53
C LEU A 138 -13.49 12.33 -7.07
N ALA A 139 -13.27 11.14 -6.51
CA ALA A 139 -12.25 10.22 -6.97
C ALA A 139 -12.53 9.71 -8.39
N ALA A 140 -13.78 9.36 -8.72
CA ALA A 140 -14.18 8.98 -10.07
C ALA A 140 -13.94 10.10 -11.09
N ILE A 141 -14.35 11.34 -10.77
CA ILE A 141 -14.08 12.52 -11.62
C ILE A 141 -12.58 12.73 -11.83
N LYS A 142 -11.80 12.65 -10.75
CA LYS A 142 -10.34 12.79 -10.83
C LYS A 142 -9.72 11.69 -11.69
N ALA A 143 -10.18 10.44 -11.53
CA ALA A 143 -9.72 9.31 -12.31
C ALA A 143 -10.01 9.49 -13.80
N LEU A 144 -11.22 9.92 -14.16
CA LEU A 144 -11.58 10.28 -15.54
C LEU A 144 -10.66 11.35 -16.13
N GLY A 145 -10.29 12.35 -15.33
CA GLY A 145 -9.30 13.37 -15.70
C GLY A 145 -7.90 12.80 -15.93
N LEU A 146 -7.45 11.88 -15.06
CA LEU A 146 -6.16 11.17 -15.24
C LEU A 146 -6.14 10.35 -16.54
N LEU A 147 -7.25 9.69 -16.87
CA LEU A 147 -7.42 8.92 -18.10
C LEU A 147 -7.60 9.80 -19.35
N ARG A 148 -7.83 11.11 -19.18
CA ARG A 148 -8.22 12.04 -20.25
C ARG A 148 -9.44 11.50 -21.02
N TYR A 149 -10.41 10.94 -20.30
CA TYR A 149 -11.56 10.26 -20.89
C TYR A 149 -12.58 11.26 -21.46
N ILE A 150 -12.43 11.59 -22.75
CA ILE A 150 -13.24 12.59 -23.45
C ILE A 150 -14.76 12.40 -23.30
N PRO A 151 -15.32 11.16 -23.34
CA PRO A 151 -16.76 10.99 -23.17
C PRO A 151 -17.31 11.49 -21.83
N ALA A 152 -16.47 11.64 -20.80
CA ALA A 152 -16.89 12.17 -19.50
C ALA A 152 -17.09 13.70 -19.48
N VAL A 153 -16.66 14.45 -20.49
CA VAL A 153 -16.74 15.93 -20.49
C VAL A 153 -18.18 16.41 -20.23
N ASN A 154 -19.16 15.85 -20.95
CA ASN A 154 -20.56 16.23 -20.79
C ASN A 154 -21.10 15.87 -19.38
N ALA A 155 -20.68 14.73 -18.83
CA ALA A 155 -21.09 14.31 -17.49
C ALA A 155 -20.51 15.25 -16.42
N VAL A 156 -19.22 15.62 -16.55
CA VAL A 156 -18.54 16.52 -15.61
C VAL A 156 -19.16 17.92 -15.66
N GLN A 157 -19.49 18.42 -16.85
CA GLN A 157 -20.17 19.70 -17.01
C GLN A 157 -21.51 19.72 -16.25
N LYS A 158 -22.38 18.72 -16.48
CA LYS A 158 -23.65 18.58 -15.76
C LYS A 158 -23.46 18.53 -14.24
N PHE A 159 -22.50 17.74 -13.77
CA PHE A 159 -22.17 17.62 -12.35
C PHE A 159 -21.80 18.97 -11.71
N THR A 160 -21.09 19.84 -12.45
CA THR A 160 -20.77 21.18 -11.94
C THR A 160 -22.00 22.09 -11.90
N GLU A 161 -22.85 22.05 -12.91
CA GLU A 161 -24.07 22.88 -13.01
C GLU A 161 -25.09 22.56 -11.90
N GLU A 162 -25.30 21.28 -11.60
CA GLU A 162 -26.22 20.83 -10.54
C GLU A 162 -25.81 21.35 -9.15
N LYS A 163 -24.50 21.41 -8.88
CA LYS A 163 -23.98 21.85 -7.58
C LYS A 163 -24.08 23.37 -7.37
N TYR A 164 -24.08 24.16 -8.44
CA TYR A 164 -24.28 25.62 -8.36
C TYR A 164 -25.76 26.03 -8.40
N SER A 165 -26.67 25.09 -8.70
CA SER A 165 -28.11 25.34 -8.78
C SER A 165 -28.87 25.07 -7.48
N ASN A 166 -28.21 24.52 -6.46
CA ASN A 166 -28.82 24.23 -5.15
C ASN A 166 -28.18 25.15 -4.07
N PRO A 167 -28.82 26.30 -3.74
CA PRO A 167 -28.30 27.28 -2.78
C PRO A 167 -28.22 26.77 -1.33
#